data_AF-A0A1V4VFH5-F1
#
_entry.id   AF-A0A1V4VFH5-F1
#
_cell.length_a   1.000
_cell.length_b   1.000
_cell.length_c   1.000
_cell.angle_alpha   90.00
_cell.angle_beta   90.00
_cell.angle_gamma   90.00
#
_symmetry.space_group_name_H-M   'P 1'
#
loop_
_entity.id
_entity.type
_entity.pdbx_description
1 polymer ?
#
loop_
_entity_poly.entity_id
_entity_poly.type
_entity_poly.pdbx_seq_one_letter_code
_entity_poly.pdbx_strand_id
1 'polypeptide(L)'
;MAGAIRGRPIVTSDCSMDCDVDEHAVGDMQVEVLGYLGQGMDLAEHLKRIQVDEGAYQLLSRKGSFRILAVRGLSSMEALIIKQEMLARGGDAAIPKMALRCDKRPQEILILGTHAQISSLVRNLKGQPFRLGHLAAIIEEALELIDSPERYR
;
A
#
# COMPACT_ATOMS: atom_id res chain seq x y z
N MET A 1 24.67 -8.56 6.96
CA MET A 1 24.35 -7.18 7.37
C MET A 1 23.80 -6.45 6.16
N ALA A 2 22.48 -6.39 6.01
CA ALA A 2 21.86 -5.70 4.89
C ALA A 2 21.91 -4.20 5.16
N GLY A 3 22.72 -3.48 4.38
CA GLY A 3 22.81 -2.02 4.47
C GLY A 3 21.46 -1.40 4.16
N ALA A 4 21.03 -0.48 5.03
CA ALA A 4 19.84 0.33 4.83
C ALA A 4 19.95 1.06 3.48
N ILE A 5 19.02 0.77 2.57
CA ILE A 5 18.90 1.45 1.28
C ILE A 5 18.29 2.82 1.58
N ARG A 6 19.15 3.82 1.82
CA ARG A 6 18.77 5.18 2.22
C ARG A 6 17.82 5.83 1.19
N GLY A 7 16.74 6.44 1.68
CA GLY A 7 15.96 7.44 0.92
C GLY A 7 14.55 7.03 0.47
N ARG A 8 13.98 5.93 0.95
CA ARG A 8 12.60 5.53 0.64
C ARG A 8 11.61 6.17 1.63
N PRO A 9 10.45 6.67 1.17
CA PRO A 9 9.44 7.21 2.05
C PRO A 9 8.92 6.08 2.95
N ILE A 10 8.91 6.37 4.25
CA ILE A 10 8.34 5.55 5.31
C ILE A 10 7.29 6.42 5.98
N VAL A 11 6.06 5.92 6.03
CA VAL A 11 4.97 6.55 6.78
C VAL A 11 4.72 5.71 8.02
N THR A 12 4.81 6.34 9.19
CA THR A 12 4.56 5.73 10.49
C THR A 12 3.38 6.41 11.14
N SER A 13 2.50 5.66 11.80
CA SER A 13 1.49 6.27 12.67
C SER A 13 2.03 6.49 14.08
N ASP A 14 1.85 7.69 14.63
CA ASP A 14 1.85 7.91 16.08
C ASP A 14 0.41 7.77 16.57
N CYS A 15 0.11 6.72 17.36
CA CYS A 15 -1.24 6.49 17.88
C CYS A 15 -1.29 6.79 19.39
N SER A 16 -1.72 7.99 19.78
CA SER A 16 -2.27 8.23 21.12
C SER A 16 -3.78 7.92 21.07
N MET A 17 -4.17 6.72 21.50
CA MET A 17 -5.57 6.28 21.56
C MET A 17 -6.04 6.16 23.01
N ASP A 18 -7.14 6.84 23.35
CA ASP A 18 -8.05 6.43 24.42
C ASP A 18 -9.32 5.85 23.75
N CYS A 19 -9.40 4.53 23.64
CA CYS A 19 -10.65 3.78 23.59
C CYS A 19 -10.39 2.27 23.77
N ASP A 20 -11.04 1.70 24.79
CA ASP A 20 -11.02 0.26 25.12
C ASP A 20 -11.62 -0.60 24.00
N VAL A 21 -10.90 -1.62 23.49
CA VAL A 21 -11.29 -3.04 23.30
C VAL A 21 -10.07 -3.86 22.82
N ASP A 22 -9.85 -5.01 23.49
CA ASP A 22 -8.97 -6.17 23.20
C ASP A 22 -7.43 -6.01 23.21
N GLU A 23 -6.79 -6.70 24.17
CA GLU A 23 -5.33 -6.84 24.36
C GLU A 23 -4.65 -7.64 23.23
N HIS A 24 -4.61 -7.10 22.01
CA HIS A 24 -3.74 -7.60 20.95
C HIS A 24 -2.69 -6.54 20.65
N ALA A 25 -1.48 -6.77 21.19
CA ALA A 25 -0.23 -6.05 20.96
C ALA A 25 -0.35 -4.81 20.06
N VAL A 26 -0.60 -3.66 20.68
CA VAL A 26 -0.63 -2.34 20.05
C VAL A 26 0.79 -2.01 19.58
N GLY A 27 1.13 -2.46 18.38
CA GLY A 27 2.31 -2.02 17.64
C GLY A 27 1.92 -0.98 16.60
N ASP A 28 2.76 0.04 16.43
CA ASP A 28 2.57 1.06 15.40
C ASP A 28 2.60 0.42 14.01
N MET A 29 1.64 0.80 13.17
CA MET A 29 1.63 0.39 11.77
C MET A 29 2.56 1.29 10.97
N GLN A 30 3.29 0.67 10.05
CA GLN A 30 4.26 1.38 9.22
C GLN A 30 4.16 0.87 7.79
N VAL A 31 4.22 1.80 6.84
CA VAL A 31 4.27 1.49 5.40
C VAL A 31 5.54 2.08 4.82
N GLU A 32 6.37 1.22 4.22
CA GLU A 32 7.58 1.61 3.50
C GLU A 32 7.42 1.30 2.01
N VAL A 33 7.82 2.24 1.15
CA VAL A 33 7.82 2.02 -0.30
C VAL A 33 9.12 1.32 -0.72
N LEU A 34 9.06 0.03 -1.06
CA LEU A 34 10.22 -0.75 -1.49
C LEU A 34 10.57 -0.58 -2.97
N GLY A 35 9.64 -0.12 -3.80
CA GLY A 35 9.90 0.06 -5.22
C GLY A 35 8.68 0.53 -5.99
N TYR A 36 8.94 1.15 -7.13
CA TYR A 36 7.91 1.58 -8.06
C TYR A 36 8.43 1.45 -9.50
N LEU A 37 7.53 1.13 -10.43
CA LEU A 37 7.82 1.05 -11.85
C LEU A 37 6.71 1.74 -12.64
N GLY A 38 7.07 2.43 -13.71
CA GLY A 38 6.14 3.22 -14.50
C GLY A 38 5.84 4.55 -13.81
N GLN A 39 6.26 5.63 -14.46
CA GLN A 39 5.84 6.97 -14.11
C GLN A 39 4.58 7.31 -14.91
N GLY A 40 3.60 7.93 -14.25
CA GLY A 40 2.35 8.31 -14.91
C GLY A 40 2.61 9.27 -16.07
N MET A 41 3.61 10.15 -15.96
CA MET A 41 3.99 11.09 -17.01
C MET A 41 4.57 10.37 -18.24
N ASP A 42 5.52 9.45 -18.06
CA ASP A 42 6.10 8.67 -19.16
C ASP A 42 5.01 7.90 -19.92
N LEU A 43 4.10 7.23 -19.20
CA LEU A 43 3.02 6.48 -19.84
C LEU A 43 2.01 7.42 -20.52
N ALA A 44 1.66 8.54 -19.91
CA ALA A 44 0.77 9.54 -20.50
C ALA A 44 1.31 10.09 -21.82
N GLU A 45 2.61 10.38 -21.93
CA GLU A 45 3.22 10.83 -23.19
C GLU A 45 3.11 9.77 -24.30
N HIS A 46 3.33 8.50 -23.95
CA HIS A 46 3.17 7.39 -24.90
C HIS A 46 1.72 7.22 -25.33
N LEU A 47 0.76 7.31 -24.40
CA LEU A 47 -0.69 7.26 -24.68
C LEU A 47 -1.12 8.40 -25.61
N LYS A 48 -0.58 9.60 -25.39
CA LYS A 48 -0.79 10.75 -26.27
C LYS A 48 -0.24 10.53 -27.67
N ARG A 49 0.98 9.97 -27.78
CA ARG A 49 1.61 9.66 -29.07
C ARG A 49 0.79 8.69 -29.92
N ILE A 50 0.10 7.74 -29.30
CA ILE A 50 -0.79 6.79 -30.00
C ILE A 50 -2.24 7.29 -30.11
N GLN A 51 -2.51 8.55 -29.76
CA GLN A 51 -3.82 9.20 -29.89
C GLN A 51 -4.95 8.53 -29.10
N VAL A 52 -4.65 8.00 -27.92
CA VAL A 52 -5.69 7.55 -26.97
C VAL A 52 -6.52 8.77 -26.52
N ASP A 53 -7.78 8.52 -26.12
CA ASP A 53 -8.64 9.55 -25.54
C ASP A 53 -8.02 10.18 -24.28
N GLU A 54 -8.00 11.51 -24.20
CA GLU A 54 -7.40 12.26 -23.10
C GLU A 54 -8.03 11.88 -21.75
N GLY A 55 -9.34 11.61 -21.72
CA GLY A 55 -10.05 11.18 -20.53
C GLY A 55 -9.57 9.83 -19.99
N ALA A 56 -8.93 9.00 -20.82
CA ALA A 56 -8.38 7.71 -20.42
C ALA A 56 -6.95 7.80 -19.87
N TYR A 57 -6.24 8.93 -20.04
CA TYR A 57 -4.81 9.04 -19.71
C TYR A 57 -4.54 8.77 -18.24
N GLN A 58 -5.30 9.43 -17.35
CA GLN A 58 -5.11 9.25 -15.91
C GLN A 58 -5.40 7.80 -15.48
N LEU A 59 -6.47 7.20 -16.01
CA LEU A 59 -6.86 5.83 -15.65
C LEU A 59 -5.81 4.82 -16.10
N LEU A 60 -5.36 4.91 -17.35
CA LEU A 60 -4.37 4.00 -17.92
C LEU A 60 -2.98 4.22 -17.29
N SER A 61 -2.61 5.46 -17.01
CA SER A 61 -1.36 5.80 -16.32
C SER A 61 -1.29 5.15 -14.93
N ARG A 62 -2.39 5.20 -14.16
CA ARG A 62 -2.47 4.53 -12.85
C ARG A 62 -2.46 3.00 -12.96
N LYS A 63 -2.99 2.42 -14.04
CA LYS A 63 -2.93 0.97 -14.30
C LYS A 63 -1.54 0.51 -14.74
N GLY A 64 -0.74 1.37 -15.36
CA GLY A 64 0.64 1.04 -15.74
C GLY A 64 1.68 1.34 -14.66
N SER A 65 1.28 1.98 -13.55
CA SER A 65 2.17 2.39 -12.47
C SER A 65 2.20 1.34 -11.36
N PHE A 66 3.21 0.47 -11.34
CA PHE A 66 3.38 -0.59 -10.32
C PHE A 66 4.07 -0.07 -9.06
N ARG A 67 3.70 -0.61 -7.90
CA ARG A 67 4.22 -0.27 -6.58
C ARG A 67 4.46 -1.53 -5.75
N ILE A 68 5.49 -1.48 -4.90
CA ILE A 68 5.80 -2.49 -3.88
C ILE A 68 5.86 -1.78 -2.53
N LEU A 69 4.96 -2.14 -1.62
CA LEU A 69 4.87 -1.55 -0.29
C LEU A 69 5.14 -2.63 0.77
N ALA A 70 6.06 -2.39 1.69
CA ALA A 70 6.19 -3.18 2.91
C ALA A 70 5.27 -2.60 3.97
N VAL A 71 4.42 -3.44 4.56
CA VAL A 71 3.48 -3.04 5.62
C VAL A 71 3.79 -3.86 6.87
N ARG A 72 4.06 -3.17 7.97
CA ARG A 72 4.47 -3.74 9.26
C ARG A 72 3.45 -3.42 10.34
N GLY A 73 3.43 -4.24 11.39
CA GLY A 73 2.57 -4.02 12.56
C GLY A 73 1.17 -4.60 12.43
N LEU A 74 0.96 -5.54 11.51
CA LEU A 74 -0.35 -6.16 11.25
C LEU A 74 -0.58 -7.38 12.13
N SER A 75 -1.83 -7.62 12.52
CA SER A 75 -2.24 -8.94 12.98
C SER A 75 -2.23 -9.97 11.84
N SER A 76 -2.22 -11.25 12.20
CA SER A 76 -2.38 -12.34 11.23
C SER A 76 -3.68 -12.21 10.41
N MET A 77 -4.77 -11.74 11.02
CA MET A 77 -6.06 -11.56 10.35
C MET A 77 -6.04 -10.41 9.35
N GLU A 78 -5.49 -9.26 9.73
CA GLU A 78 -5.34 -8.11 8.82
C GLU A 78 -4.46 -8.45 7.61
N ALA A 79 -3.35 -9.16 7.83
CA ALA A 79 -2.48 -9.65 6.75
C ALA A 79 -3.23 -10.55 5.76
N LEU A 80 -4.08 -11.46 6.26
CA LEU A 80 -4.88 -12.35 5.43
C LEU A 80 -5.97 -11.60 4.65
N ILE A 81 -6.65 -10.64 5.29
CA ILE A 81 -7.65 -9.80 4.63
C ILE A 81 -7.00 -9.05 3.45
N ILE A 82 -5.86 -8.41 3.68
CA ILE A 82 -5.14 -7.65 2.64
C ILE A 82 -4.74 -8.58 1.48
N LYS A 83 -4.25 -9.79 1.77
CA LYS A 83 -3.96 -10.81 0.75
C LYS A 83 -5.19 -11.08 -0.13
N GLN A 84 -6.34 -11.36 0.48
CA GLN A 84 -7.55 -11.68 -0.27
C GLN A 84 -8.07 -10.49 -1.08
N GLU A 85 -8.07 -9.29 -0.50
CA GLU A 85 -8.49 -8.07 -1.18
C GLU A 85 -7.60 -7.72 -2.38
N MET A 86 -6.28 -7.95 -2.26
CA MET A 86 -5.33 -7.76 -3.35
C MET A 86 -5.52 -8.79 -4.47
N LEU A 87 -5.72 -10.07 -4.13
CA LEU A 87 -6.03 -11.10 -5.12
C LEU A 87 -7.32 -10.78 -5.89
N ALA A 88 -8.36 -10.31 -5.20
CA ALA A 88 -9.62 -9.90 -5.83
C ALA A 88 -9.47 -8.73 -6.82
N ARG A 89 -8.41 -7.92 -6.69
CA ARG A 89 -8.08 -6.80 -7.59
C ARG A 89 -7.08 -7.18 -8.69
N GLY A 90 -6.64 -8.43 -8.73
CA GLY A 90 -5.61 -8.90 -9.66
C GLY A 90 -4.20 -8.41 -9.33
N GLY A 91 -3.96 -7.96 -8.09
CA GLY A 91 -2.62 -7.77 -7.55
C GLY A 91 -2.26 -8.92 -6.60
N ASP A 92 -1.27 -8.71 -5.73
CA ASP A 92 -0.94 -9.70 -4.72
C ASP A 92 -0.41 -9.09 -3.42
N ALA A 93 -0.41 -9.87 -2.34
CA ALA A 93 0.37 -9.59 -1.13
C ALA A 93 1.22 -10.80 -0.72
N ALA A 94 2.51 -10.62 -0.49
CA ALA A 94 3.32 -11.67 0.14
C ALA A 94 3.09 -11.64 1.65
N ILE A 95 2.63 -12.75 2.22
CA ILE A 95 2.39 -12.89 3.66
C ILE A 95 3.32 -13.94 4.26
N PRO A 96 3.77 -13.77 5.52
CA PRO A 96 4.61 -14.75 6.18
C PRO A 96 3.83 -16.02 6.50
N LYS A 97 4.51 -17.17 6.48
CA LYS A 97 3.92 -18.49 6.80
C LYS A 97 3.24 -18.52 8.19
N MET A 98 3.72 -17.72 9.13
CA MET A 98 3.19 -17.67 10.49
C MET A 98 1.82 -16.97 10.56
N ALA A 99 1.50 -16.06 9.64
CA ALA A 99 0.17 -15.46 9.56
C ALA A 99 -0.92 -16.51 9.31
N LEU A 100 -0.61 -17.54 8.49
CA LEU A 100 -1.51 -18.68 8.25
C LEU A 100 -1.73 -19.57 9.47
N ARG A 101 -0.91 -19.42 10.51
CA ARG A 101 -1.01 -20.17 11.78
C ARG A 101 -1.59 -19.32 12.90
N CYS A 102 -2.17 -18.16 12.58
CA CYS A 102 -2.70 -17.20 13.55
C CYS A 102 -1.67 -16.82 14.63
N ASP A 103 -0.41 -16.63 14.22
CA ASP A 103 0.66 -16.19 15.13
C ASP A 103 0.30 -14.82 15.72
N LYS A 104 0.49 -14.69 17.04
CA LYS A 104 0.16 -13.46 17.80
C LYS A 104 1.18 -12.35 17.59
N ARG A 105 2.36 -12.65 17.03
CA ARG A 105 3.37 -11.63 16.73
C ARG A 105 2.87 -10.72 15.62
N PRO A 106 3.28 -9.44 15.61
CA PRO A 106 3.04 -8.57 14.47
C PRO A 106 3.65 -9.16 13.19
N GLN A 107 2.91 -9.05 12.10
CA GLN A 107 3.27 -9.53 10.79
C GLN A 107 3.78 -8.38 9.93
N GLU A 108 4.71 -8.70 9.03
CA GLU A 108 5.16 -7.84 7.95
C GLU A 108 4.75 -8.49 6.62
N ILE A 109 4.08 -7.74 5.76
CA ILE A 109 3.65 -8.19 4.43
C ILE A 109 4.22 -7.28 3.35
N LEU A 110 4.28 -7.78 2.12
CA LEU A 110 4.58 -6.97 0.95
C LEU A 110 3.35 -6.88 0.05
N ILE A 111 2.82 -5.68 -0.18
CA ILE A 111 1.77 -5.44 -1.17
C ILE A 111 2.42 -5.20 -2.53
N LEU A 112 1.94 -5.91 -3.55
CA LEU A 112 2.40 -5.82 -4.93
C LEU A 112 1.21 -5.50 -5.83
N GLY A 113 1.22 -4.34 -6.48
CA GLY A 113 0.13 -3.97 -7.36
C GLY A 113 0.31 -2.63 -8.04
N THR A 114 -0.56 -2.36 -9.00
CA THR A 114 -0.64 -1.06 -9.67
C THR A 114 -1.24 -0.02 -8.74
N HIS A 115 -0.95 1.27 -8.99
CA HIS A 115 -1.56 2.37 -8.26
C HIS A 115 -3.09 2.24 -8.31
N ALA A 116 -3.66 1.93 -9.48
CA ALA A 116 -5.10 1.71 -9.60
C ALA A 116 -5.64 0.60 -8.66
N GLN A 117 -4.91 -0.52 -8.53
CA GLN A 117 -5.29 -1.63 -7.65
C GLN A 117 -5.17 -1.25 -6.18
N ILE A 118 -4.07 -0.60 -5.78
CA ILE A 118 -3.82 -0.22 -4.38
C ILE A 118 -4.77 0.89 -3.94
N SER A 119 -5.05 1.90 -4.78
CA SER A 119 -6.09 2.89 -4.46
C SER A 119 -7.47 2.24 -4.29
N SER A 120 -7.77 1.19 -5.07
CA SER A 120 -9.00 0.43 -4.92
C SER A 120 -9.04 -0.41 -3.65
N LEU A 121 -7.89 -0.91 -3.19
CA LEU A 121 -7.74 -1.56 -1.88
C LEU A 121 -8.03 -0.55 -0.76
N VAL A 122 -7.35 0.60 -0.76
CA VAL A 122 -7.51 1.67 0.24
C VAL A 122 -8.97 2.07 0.43
N ARG A 123 -9.70 2.29 -0.68
CA ARG A 123 -11.14 2.62 -0.61
C ARG A 123 -11.99 1.55 0.08
N ASN A 124 -11.64 0.27 -0.09
CA ASN A 124 -12.37 -0.83 0.55
C ASN A 124 -12.02 -0.93 2.04
N LEU A 125 -10.72 -0.85 2.39
CA LEU A 125 -10.24 -0.99 3.76
C LEU A 125 -10.82 0.07 4.73
N LYS A 126 -11.17 1.27 4.24
CA LYS A 126 -11.77 2.36 5.04
C LYS A 126 -13.03 1.95 5.83
N GLY A 127 -13.80 0.99 5.34
CA GLY A 127 -15.03 0.52 6.00
C GLY A 127 -14.93 -0.86 6.66
N GLN A 128 -13.74 -1.46 6.71
CA GLN A 128 -13.53 -2.81 7.23
C GLN A 128 -13.24 -2.83 8.74
N PRO A 129 -13.50 -3.96 9.42
CA PRO A 129 -13.19 -4.12 10.85
C PRO A 129 -11.69 -4.05 11.15
N PHE A 130 -11.33 -4.15 12.44
CA PHE A 130 -9.97 -4.03 12.97
C PHE A 130 -9.39 -2.61 12.73
N ARG A 131 -8.09 -2.51 12.50
CA ARG A 131 -7.40 -1.23 12.28
C ARG A 131 -7.18 -0.94 10.78
N LEU A 132 -7.94 -1.61 9.90
CA LEU A 132 -7.77 -1.52 8.45
C LEU A 132 -8.11 -0.13 7.88
N GLY A 133 -9.05 0.58 8.49
CA GLY A 133 -9.33 1.98 8.12
C GLY A 133 -8.14 2.91 8.41
N HIS A 134 -7.44 2.67 9.51
CA HIS A 134 -6.20 3.39 9.85
C HIS A 134 -5.07 3.03 8.87
N LEU A 135 -4.88 1.73 8.59
CA LEU A 135 -3.93 1.29 7.58
C LEU A 135 -4.18 1.94 6.21
N ALA A 136 -5.46 2.08 5.82
CA ALA A 136 -5.83 2.70 4.56
C ALA A 136 -5.30 4.14 4.44
N ALA A 137 -5.38 4.92 5.53
CA ALA A 137 -4.84 6.28 5.57
C ALA A 137 -3.30 6.30 5.41
N ILE A 138 -2.59 5.40 6.11
CA ILE A 138 -1.13 5.29 6.01
C ILE A 138 -0.69 4.91 4.58
N ILE A 139 -1.40 3.97 3.95
CA ILE A 139 -1.12 3.58 2.55
C ILE A 139 -1.41 4.74 1.60
N GLU A 140 -2.50 5.49 1.80
CA GLU A 140 -2.87 6.64 0.98
C GLU A 140 -1.78 7.71 1.01
N GLU A 141 -1.30 8.08 2.20
CA GLU A 141 -0.19 9.02 2.38
C GLU A 141 1.11 8.51 1.70
N ALA A 142 1.42 7.22 1.86
CA ALA A 142 2.59 6.63 1.21
C ALA A 142 2.51 6.70 -0.32
N LEU A 143 1.31 6.55 -0.92
CA LEU A 143 1.12 6.71 -2.36
C LEU A 143 1.26 8.17 -2.80
N GLU A 144 0.72 9.13 -2.03
CA GLU A 144 0.84 10.56 -2.31
C GLU A 144 2.30 11.03 -2.30
N LEU A 145 3.12 10.53 -1.36
CA LEU A 145 4.55 10.84 -1.33
C LEU A 145 5.31 10.35 -2.56
N ILE A 146 4.88 9.24 -3.18
CA ILE A 146 5.48 8.72 -4.43
C ILE A 146 5.06 9.57 -5.63
N ASP A 147 3.80 10.01 -5.65
CA ASP A 147 3.19 10.67 -6.80
C ASP A 147 3.25 12.22 -6.72
N SER A 148 3.81 12.79 -5.64
CA SER A 148 3.90 14.24 -5.42
C SER A 148 4.76 14.96 -6.48
N PRO A 149 4.23 16.03 -7.12
CA PRO A 149 4.89 16.73 -8.22
C PRO A 149 6.08 17.63 -7.80
N GLU A 150 6.30 17.89 -6.51
CA GLU A 150 7.41 18.77 -6.06
C GLU A 150 8.80 18.17 -6.28
N ARG A 151 8.88 16.89 -6.63
CA ARG A 151 10.12 16.23 -7.06
C ARG A 151 10.47 16.46 -8.53
N TYR A 152 9.66 17.24 -9.26
CA TYR A 152 9.83 17.57 -10.68
C TYR A 152 10.28 19.02 -10.91
N ARG A 153 10.82 19.69 -9.88
CA ARG A 153 11.62 20.91 -10.04
C ARG A 153 13.09 20.64 -9.74
#